data_AF-A0A443SUA3-F1
#
_entry.id   AF-A0A443SUA3-F1
#
_cell.length_a   1.000
_cell.length_b   1.000
_cell.length_c   1.000
_cell.angle_alpha   90.00
_cell.angle_beta   90.00
_cell.angle_gamma   90.00
#
_symmetry.space_group_name_H-M   'P 1'
#
loop_
_entity.id
_entity.type
_entity.pdbx_description
1 polymer ?
#
loop_
_entity_poly.entity_id
_entity_poly.type
_entity_poly.pdbx_seq_one_letter_code
_entity_poly.pdbx_strand_id
1 'polypeptide(L)'
;MNLCCEEVCANAVLAESTRGAFDENILKDNRVLEQLLESEERYIPMSSMCTYKSVQSEISPEMRKVLSMWMLEVCEELKCDEIVFPLAINYVDRFLSSTNIRKTQLQLLGAVCLLIASKLRQCQAIHPQSLVFYSDYSLTMEEIIVSVGVAGIV
;
A
#
# COMPACT_ATOMS: atom_id res chain seq x y z
N MET A 1 -8.47 21.88 29.87
CA MET A 1 -8.68 20.74 28.97
C MET A 1 -7.32 20.39 28.38
N ASN A 2 -6.54 19.55 29.07
CA ASN A 2 -5.32 18.98 28.53
C ASN A 2 -5.68 17.59 27.99
N LEU A 3 -5.74 17.47 26.67
CA LEU A 3 -5.79 16.17 25.99
C LEU A 3 -4.35 15.65 25.88
N CYS A 4 -3.85 15.04 26.95
CA CYS A 4 -2.62 14.26 26.91
C CYS A 4 -2.91 12.91 26.23
N CYS A 5 -2.79 12.88 24.91
CA CYS A 5 -2.72 11.63 24.12
C CYS A 5 -1.26 11.15 23.96
N GLU A 6 -0.38 11.42 24.91
CA GLU A 6 1.03 11.03 24.83
C GLU A 6 1.40 9.84 25.74
N GLU A 7 0.56 9.45 26.71
CA GLU A 7 0.94 8.45 27.71
C GLU A 7 0.44 7.01 27.46
N VAL A 8 -0.39 6.76 26.44
CA VAL A 8 -0.97 5.40 26.23
C VAL A 8 -0.08 4.50 25.35
N CYS A 9 0.95 5.04 24.71
CA CYS A 9 1.73 4.30 23.70
C CYS A 9 2.80 3.33 24.26
N ALA A 10 3.06 3.32 25.57
CA ALA A 10 4.20 2.59 26.13
C ALA A 10 3.97 1.08 26.38
N ASN A 11 2.73 0.57 26.36
CA ASN A 11 2.43 -0.81 26.81
C ASN A 11 1.69 -1.71 25.81
N ALA A 12 1.54 -1.34 24.53
CA ALA A 12 0.81 -2.14 23.56
C ALA A 12 1.71 -3.17 22.84
N VAL A 13 2.08 -4.25 23.52
CA VAL A 13 2.76 -5.41 22.91
C VAL A 13 1.81 -6.28 22.06
N LEU A 14 0.51 -5.98 22.00
CA LEU A 14 -0.43 -6.56 21.04
C LEU A 14 -1.49 -5.51 20.67
N ALA A 15 -1.13 -4.54 19.84
CA ALA A 15 -2.09 -3.58 19.31
C ALA A 15 -2.98 -4.29 18.27
N GLU A 16 -4.03 -4.98 18.71
CA GLU A 16 -5.18 -5.23 17.86
C GLU A 16 -5.69 -3.88 17.34
N SER A 17 -5.82 -3.77 16.02
CA SER A 17 -6.38 -2.59 15.34
C SER A 17 -7.76 -2.30 15.93
N THR A 18 -7.86 -1.30 16.82
CA THR A 18 -9.14 -0.88 17.43
C THR A 18 -9.97 -0.19 16.36
N ARG A 19 -10.61 -0.98 15.50
CA ARG A 19 -11.53 -0.47 14.48
C ARG A 19 -12.71 0.20 15.18
N GLY A 20 -13.00 1.44 14.77
CA GLY A 20 -14.22 2.11 15.20
C GLY A 20 -15.44 1.27 14.86
N ALA A 21 -16.45 1.27 15.73
CA ALA A 21 -17.71 0.58 15.45
C ALA A 21 -18.36 1.11 14.17
N PHE A 22 -19.07 0.24 13.45
CA PHE A 22 -19.82 0.66 12.27
C PHE A 22 -20.94 1.62 12.68
N ASP A 23 -20.98 2.80 12.05
CA ASP A 23 -22.07 3.74 12.24
C ASP A 23 -23.26 3.33 11.36
N GLU A 24 -24.35 2.89 11.99
CA GLU A 24 -25.56 2.47 11.27
C GLU A 24 -26.17 3.56 10.41
N ASN A 25 -26.00 4.84 10.78
CA ASN A 25 -26.57 5.94 10.00
C ASN A 25 -25.81 6.13 8.68
N ILE A 26 -24.50 5.87 8.69
CA ILE A 26 -23.67 5.89 7.46
C ILE A 26 -24.10 4.76 6.52
N LEU A 27 -24.39 3.58 7.06
CA LEU A 27 -24.73 2.40 6.24
C LEU A 27 -26.15 2.48 5.63
N LYS A 28 -27.07 3.20 6.26
CA LYS A 28 -28.46 3.37 5.78
C LYS A 28 -28.61 4.53 4.79
N ASP A 29 -27.63 5.42 4.69
CA ASP A 29 -27.68 6.56 3.78
C ASP A 29 -27.31 6.11 2.35
N ASN A 30 -28.29 6.14 1.44
CA ASN A 30 -28.10 5.82 0.02
C ASN A 30 -27.03 6.71 -0.64
N ARG A 31 -26.81 7.93 -0.16
CA ARG A 31 -25.78 8.83 -0.69
C ARG A 31 -24.38 8.25 -0.49
N VAL A 32 -24.15 7.53 0.61
CA VAL A 32 -22.87 6.87 0.88
C VAL A 32 -22.63 5.78 -0.15
N LEU A 33 -23.65 4.97 -0.44
CA LEU A 33 -23.55 3.93 -1.46
C LEU A 33 -23.33 4.54 -2.86
N GLU A 34 -24.06 5.58 -3.23
CA GLU A 34 -23.87 6.29 -4.51
C GLU A 34 -22.44 6.84 -4.64
N GLN A 35 -21.92 7.47 -3.59
CA GLN A 35 -20.54 7.97 -3.57
C GLN A 35 -19.50 6.84 -3.64
N LEU A 36 -19.74 5.70 -2.99
CA LEU A 36 -18.86 4.54 -3.10
C LEU A 36 -18.83 4.00 -4.52
N LEU A 37 -19.99 3.85 -5.17
CA LEU A 37 -20.10 3.41 -6.56
C LEU A 37 -19.44 4.40 -7.54
N GLU A 38 -19.67 5.70 -7.37
CA GLU A 38 -18.99 6.74 -8.17
C GLU A 38 -17.47 6.70 -7.97
N SER A 39 -17.01 6.42 -6.74
CA SER A 39 -15.58 6.33 -6.46
C SER A 39 -14.94 5.08 -7.05
N GLU A 40 -15.69 3.99 -7.23
CA GLU A 40 -15.19 2.73 -7.75
C GLU A 40 -14.52 2.93 -9.11
N GLU A 41 -15.12 3.75 -9.99
CA GLU A 41 -14.58 4.09 -11.32
C GLU A 41 -13.14 4.64 -11.28
N ARG A 42 -12.77 5.34 -10.20
CA ARG A 42 -11.42 5.90 -10.01
C ARG A 42 -10.39 4.89 -9.50
N TYR A 43 -10.84 3.83 -8.82
CA TYR A 43 -9.96 2.89 -8.11
C TYR A 43 -9.94 1.48 -8.69
N ILE A 44 -10.80 1.17 -9.67
CA ILE A 44 -10.72 -0.06 -10.44
C ILE A 44 -9.33 -0.12 -11.09
N PRO A 45 -8.47 -1.08 -10.71
CA PRO A 45 -7.26 -1.33 -11.47
C PRO A 45 -7.73 -1.73 -12.87
N MET A 46 -7.36 -0.94 -13.88
CA MET A 46 -7.79 -1.16 -15.25
C MET A 46 -7.30 -2.55 -15.68
N SER A 47 -8.16 -3.56 -15.53
CA SER A 47 -7.86 -4.95 -15.82
C SER A 47 -7.94 -5.20 -17.32
N SER A 48 -7.25 -4.38 -18.09
CA SER A 48 -6.88 -4.73 -19.45
C SER A 48 -5.42 -5.11 -19.41
N MET A 49 -5.19 -6.42 -19.37
CA MET A 49 -3.91 -7.04 -19.75
C MET A 49 -3.35 -6.42 -21.06
N CYS A 50 -4.23 -5.84 -21.89
CA CYS A 50 -3.94 -5.00 -23.05
C CYS A 50 -3.14 -3.73 -22.71
N THR A 51 -3.54 -2.95 -21.71
CA THR A 51 -2.85 -1.71 -21.30
C THR A 51 -1.49 -2.02 -20.69
N TYR A 52 -1.43 -3.08 -19.88
CA TYR A 52 -0.17 -3.55 -19.28
C TYR A 52 0.87 -3.91 -20.35
N LYS A 53 0.46 -4.70 -21.36
CA LYS A 53 1.35 -5.07 -22.48
C LYS A 53 1.74 -3.90 -23.38
N SER A 54 0.90 -2.87 -23.49
CA SER A 54 1.22 -1.69 -24.30
C SER A 54 2.13 -0.69 -23.59
N VAL A 55 2.07 -0.63 -22.25
CA VAL A 55 2.83 0.34 -21.44
C VAL A 55 4.15 -0.24 -20.95
N GLN A 56 4.16 -1.49 -20.48
CA GLN A 56 5.36 -2.13 -19.93
C GLN A 56 6.20 -2.78 -21.03
N SER A 57 7.46 -2.35 -21.16
CA SER A 57 8.41 -2.96 -22.10
C SER A 57 9.21 -4.12 -21.49
N GLU A 58 9.47 -4.07 -20.18
CA GLU A 58 10.34 -5.05 -19.49
C GLU A 58 9.62 -5.95 -18.48
N ILE A 59 8.44 -5.55 -17.99
CA ILE A 59 7.79 -6.25 -16.87
C ILE A 59 6.81 -7.30 -17.40
N SER A 60 7.01 -8.55 -16.98
CA SER A 60 6.09 -9.65 -17.30
C SER A 60 5.03 -9.85 -16.19
N PRO A 61 3.87 -10.47 -16.50
CA PRO A 61 2.89 -10.84 -15.48
C PRO A 61 3.46 -11.78 -14.41
N GLU A 62 4.44 -12.62 -14.75
CA GLU A 62 5.11 -13.49 -13.78
C GLU A 62 5.96 -12.70 -12.79
N MET A 63 6.64 -11.64 -13.24
CA MET A 63 7.39 -10.75 -12.35
C MET A 63 6.47 -10.03 -11.35
N ARG A 64 5.28 -9.61 -11.80
CA ARG A 64 4.25 -9.05 -10.92
C ARG A 64 3.81 -10.07 -9.87
N LYS A 65 3.62 -11.34 -10.25
CA LYS A 65 3.25 -12.42 -9.32
C LYS A 65 4.33 -12.63 -8.25
N VAL A 66 5.59 -12.70 -8.65
CA VAL A 66 6.73 -12.82 -7.72
C VAL A 66 6.79 -11.61 -6.77
N LEU A 67 6.62 -10.39 -7.28
CA LEU A 67 6.55 -9.19 -6.44
C LEU A 67 5.40 -9.28 -5.43
N SER A 68 4.22 -9.71 -5.87
CA SER A 68 3.03 -9.79 -5.01
C SER A 68 3.21 -10.82 -3.90
N MET A 69 3.87 -11.95 -4.19
CA MET A 69 4.22 -12.95 -3.17
C MET A 69 5.18 -12.37 -2.14
N TRP A 70 6.27 -11.74 -2.57
CA TRP A 70 7.20 -11.07 -1.65
C TRP A 70 6.49 -10.01 -0.80
N MET A 71 5.63 -9.18 -1.39
CA MET A 71 4.86 -8.17 -0.64
C MET A 71 3.92 -8.78 0.40
N LEU A 72 3.32 -9.94 0.10
CA LEU A 72 2.47 -10.66 1.04
C LEU A 72 3.29 -11.19 2.23
N GLU A 73 4.40 -11.86 1.94
CA GLU A 73 5.32 -12.39 2.96
C GLU A 73 5.80 -11.28 3.90
N VAL A 74 6.20 -10.12 3.37
CA VAL A 74 6.61 -8.96 4.17
C VAL A 74 5.49 -8.45 5.06
N CYS A 75 4.25 -8.39 4.55
CA CYS A 75 3.09 -7.98 5.33
C CYS A 75 2.77 -8.96 6.46
N GLU A 76 2.89 -10.26 6.22
CA GLU A 76 2.64 -11.30 7.22
C GLU A 76 3.71 -11.26 8.33
N GLU A 77 4.99 -11.15 7.97
CA GLU A 77 6.10 -11.06 8.92
C GLU A 77 6.03 -9.78 9.77
N LEU A 78 5.62 -8.66 9.17
CA LEU A 78 5.43 -7.38 9.86
C LEU A 78 4.07 -7.26 10.57
N LYS A 79 3.21 -8.28 10.48
CA LYS A 79 1.86 -8.30 11.05
C LYS A 79 1.03 -7.07 10.65
N CYS A 80 1.09 -6.70 9.38
CA CYS A 80 0.31 -5.60 8.82
C CYS A 80 -1.19 -5.89 8.89
N ASP A 81 -2.00 -4.83 8.96
CA ASP A 81 -3.46 -4.97 8.86
C ASP A 81 -3.85 -5.57 7.50
N GLU A 82 -4.87 -6.43 7.47
CA GLU A 82 -5.31 -7.19 6.28
C GLU A 82 -5.63 -6.30 5.06
N ILE A 83 -5.96 -5.02 5.28
CA ILE A 83 -6.27 -4.04 4.23
C ILE A 83 -5.02 -3.43 3.57
N VAL A 84 -3.85 -3.52 4.21
CA VAL A 84 -2.60 -2.89 3.74
C VAL A 84 -2.11 -3.56 2.45
N PHE A 85 -2.07 -4.89 2.41
CA PHE A 85 -1.59 -5.62 1.25
C PHE A 85 -2.45 -5.40 -0.01
N PRO A 86 -3.79 -5.57 0.03
CA PRO A 86 -4.65 -5.30 -1.12
C PRO A 86 -4.55 -3.86 -1.61
N LEU A 87 -4.42 -2.89 -0.70
CA LEU A 87 -4.23 -1.49 -1.05
C LEU A 87 -2.88 -1.25 -1.74
N ALA A 88 -1.80 -1.84 -1.23
CA ALA A 88 -0.49 -1.74 -1.84
C ALA A 88 -0.47 -2.33 -3.26
N ILE A 89 -1.11 -3.48 -3.49
CA ILE A 89 -1.26 -4.07 -4.82
C ILE A 89 -2.06 -3.16 -5.77
N ASN A 90 -3.13 -2.52 -5.28
CA ASN A 90 -3.88 -1.55 -6.07
C ASN A 90 -2.98 -0.38 -6.53
N TYR A 91 -2.09 0.12 -5.67
CA TYR A 91 -1.12 1.15 -6.05
C TYR A 91 -0.11 0.66 -7.08
N VAL A 92 0.45 -0.54 -6.91
CA VAL A 92 1.38 -1.14 -7.87
C VAL A 92 0.72 -1.24 -9.25
N ASP A 93 -0.49 -1.78 -9.32
CA ASP A 93 -1.19 -2.02 -10.59
C ASP A 93 -1.53 -0.72 -11.33
N ARG A 94 -1.97 0.30 -10.59
CA ARG A 94 -2.28 1.62 -11.15
C ARG A 94 -1.00 2.29 -11.66
N PHE A 95 0.10 2.19 -10.91
CA PHE A 95 1.38 2.74 -11.33
C PHE A 95 1.91 2.06 -12.60
N LEU A 96 1.87 0.72 -12.64
CA LEU A 96 2.28 -0.06 -13.82
C LEU A 96 1.36 0.16 -15.04
N SER A 97 0.12 0.60 -14.83
CA SER A 97 -0.80 0.92 -15.93
C SER A 97 -0.51 2.28 -16.57
N SER A 98 0.18 3.18 -15.86
CA SER A 98 0.42 4.56 -16.33
C SER A 98 1.90 4.87 -16.61
N THR A 99 2.85 4.13 -16.03
CA THR A 99 4.29 4.44 -16.12
C THR A 99 5.09 3.20 -16.49
N ASN A 100 5.87 3.29 -17.56
CA ASN A 100 6.83 2.25 -17.94
C ASN A 100 8.04 2.27 -16.99
N ILE A 101 8.38 1.14 -16.40
CA ILE A 101 9.51 1.01 -15.47
C ILE A 101 10.46 -0.10 -15.89
N ARG A 102 11.70 -0.01 -15.40
CA ARG A 102 12.70 -1.08 -15.56
C ARG A 102 12.47 -2.17 -14.53
N LYS A 103 12.87 -3.40 -14.87
CA LYS A 103 12.79 -4.55 -13.96
C LYS A 103 13.49 -4.33 -12.60
N THR A 104 14.57 -3.54 -12.58
CA THR A 104 15.33 -3.23 -11.36
C THR A 104 14.57 -2.34 -10.39
N GLN A 105 13.56 -1.60 -10.86
CA GLN A 105 12.76 -0.68 -10.05
C GLN A 105 11.49 -1.33 -9.50
N LEU A 106 11.19 -2.57 -9.90
CA LEU A 106 9.94 -3.25 -9.55
C LEU A 106 9.87 -3.54 -8.04
N GLN A 107 10.97 -4.00 -7.43
CA GLN A 107 11.03 -4.25 -5.99
C GLN A 107 10.94 -2.95 -5.18
N LEU A 108 11.59 -1.87 -5.66
CA LEU A 108 11.47 -0.55 -5.06
C LEU A 108 10.03 -0.03 -5.09
N LEU A 109 9.34 -0.18 -6.23
CA LEU A 109 7.93 0.18 -6.36
C LEU A 109 7.07 -0.56 -5.32
N GLY A 110 7.23 -1.88 -5.19
CA GLY A 110 6.51 -2.67 -4.21
C GLY A 110 6.77 -2.20 -2.77
N ALA A 111 8.03 -1.94 -2.41
CA ALA A 111 8.40 -1.43 -1.10
C ALA A 111 7.78 -0.06 -0.80
N VAL A 112 7.80 0.86 -1.77
CA VAL A 112 7.19 2.20 -1.65
C VAL A 112 5.67 2.08 -1.51
N CYS A 113 5.01 1.24 -2.30
CA CYS A 113 3.57 1.02 -2.21
C CYS A 113 3.16 0.42 -0.86
N LEU A 114 3.93 -0.53 -0.32
CA LEU A 114 3.72 -1.06 1.04
C LEU A 114 3.86 0.03 2.10
N LEU A 115 4.91 0.85 1.99
CA LEU A 115 5.13 1.95 2.92
C LEU A 115 3.96 2.95 2.90
N ILE A 116 3.49 3.35 1.72
CA ILE A 116 2.35 4.26 1.56
C ILE A 116 1.07 3.63 2.11
N ALA A 117 0.75 2.38 1.73
CA ALA A 117 -0.44 1.69 2.21
C ALA A 117 -0.45 1.54 3.73
N SER A 118 0.70 1.22 4.33
CA SER A 118 0.84 1.12 5.77
C SER A 118 0.59 2.45 6.48
N LYS A 119 1.15 3.56 5.98
CA LYS A 119 0.89 4.90 6.54
C LYS A 119 -0.58 5.32 6.48
N LEU A 120 -1.34 4.82 5.50
CA LEU A 120 -2.74 5.17 5.30
C LEU A 120 -3.73 4.31 6.07
N ARG A 121 -3.35 3.08 6.42
CA ARG A 121 -4.30 2.07 6.93
C ARG A 121 -3.98 1.48 8.29
N GLN A 122 -2.78 1.65 8.81
CA GLN A 122 -2.41 1.16 10.15
C GLN A 122 -1.83 2.28 11.02
N CYS A 123 -2.04 2.18 12.33
CA CYS A 123 -1.54 3.16 13.30
C CYS A 123 -0.01 3.19 13.37
N GLN A 124 0.62 2.01 13.31
CA GLN A 124 2.07 1.89 13.27
C GLN A 124 2.50 1.53 11.85
N ALA A 125 2.93 2.52 11.08
CA ALA A 125 3.41 2.31 9.72
C ALA A 125 4.67 1.43 9.68
N ILE A 126 4.90 0.75 8.56
CA ILE A 126 6.12 -0.03 8.35
C ILE A 126 7.33 0.91 8.40
N HIS A 127 8.36 0.54 9.16
CA HIS A 127 9.59 1.32 9.19
C HIS A 127 10.39 1.11 7.88
N PRO A 128 10.90 2.17 7.22
CA PRO A 128 11.65 2.03 5.97
C PRO A 128 12.87 1.10 6.07
N GLN A 129 13.53 1.08 7.23
CA GLN A 129 14.66 0.15 7.48
C GLN A 129 14.23 -1.32 7.45
N SER A 130 13.00 -1.64 7.88
CA SER A 130 12.49 -3.01 7.80
C SER A 130 12.35 -3.44 6.33
N LEU A 131 11.90 -2.55 5.46
CA LEU A 131 11.81 -2.83 4.01
C LEU A 131 13.19 -3.03 3.37
N VAL A 132 14.21 -2.29 3.81
CA VAL A 132 15.61 -2.51 3.39
C VAL A 132 16.09 -3.90 3.83
N PHE A 133 15.78 -4.29 5.06
CA PHE A 133 16.13 -5.63 5.57
C PHE A 133 15.43 -6.76 4.79
N TYR A 134 14.11 -6.68 4.59
CA TYR A 134 13.35 -7.70 3.86
C TYR A 134 13.57 -7.71 2.35
N SER A 135 14.25 -6.69 1.81
CA SER A 135 14.74 -6.68 0.44
C SER A 135 16.16 -7.21 0.30
N ASP A 136 16.74 -7.80 1.36
CA ASP A 136 18.13 -8.28 1.39
C ASP A 136 19.13 -7.18 1.00
N TYR A 137 18.87 -5.96 1.48
CA TYR A 137 19.67 -4.76 1.18
C TYR A 137 19.79 -4.42 -0.32
N SER A 138 18.90 -4.97 -1.17
CA SER A 138 18.83 -4.60 -2.58
C SER A 138 18.31 -3.17 -2.79
N LEU A 139 17.63 -2.62 -1.77
CA LEU A 139 17.10 -1.26 -1.74
C LEU A 139 17.80 -0.43 -0.67
N THR A 140 18.02 0.85 -0.95
CA THR A 140 18.51 1.80 0.06
C THR A 140 17.36 2.59 0.68
N MET A 141 17.56 3.03 1.93
CA MET A 141 16.58 3.88 2.63
C MET A 141 16.39 5.22 1.89
N GLU A 142 17.45 5.76 1.29
CA GLU A 142 17.38 6.98 0.48
C GLU A 142 16.50 6.80 -0.75
N GLU A 143 16.64 5.70 -1.49
CA GLU A 143 15.79 5.41 -2.64
C GLU A 143 14.31 5.31 -2.26
N ILE A 144 13.99 4.67 -1.12
CA ILE A 144 12.62 4.56 -0.65
C ILE A 144 12.05 5.94 -0.27
N ILE A 145 12.80 6.75 0.47
CA ILE A 145 12.33 8.07 0.94
C ILE A 145 12.21 9.05 -0.21
N VAL A 146 13.21 9.12 -1.09
CA VAL A 146 13.20 9.97 -2.28
C VAL A 146 12.02 9.57 -3.17
N SER A 147 11.80 8.28 -3.40
CA SER A 147 10.68 7.83 -4.24
C SER A 147 9.32 8.22 -3.67
N VAL A 148 9.14 8.21 -2.35
CA VAL A 148 7.92 8.72 -1.70
C VAL A 148 7.79 10.25 -1.86
N GLY A 149 8.90 11.00 -1.82
CA GLY A 149 8.89 12.46 -1.94
C GLY A 149 8.74 12.99 -3.37
N VAL A 150 9.17 12.21 -4.37
CA VAL A 150 9.18 12.60 -5.80
C VAL A 150 7.95 12.07 -6.53
N ALA A 151 7.40 10.92 -6.10
CA ALA A 151 6.15 10.42 -6.63
C ALA A 151 5.01 11.16 -5.95
N GLY A 152 4.39 12.12 -6.64
CA GLY A 152 3.11 12.72 -6.28
C GLY A 152 1.98 11.68 -6.33
N ILE A 153 2.04 10.68 -5.44
CA ILE A 153 1.04 9.62 -5.26
C ILE A 153 -0.09 10.08 -4.31
N VAL A 154 -0.17 11.38 -4.02
CA VAL A 154 -1.32 12.04 -3.39
C VAL A 154 -1.75 13.22 -4.23
#